data_AF-A0AB34J1N0-F1
#
_entry.id   AF-A0AB34J1N0-F1
#
_cell.length_a   1.000
_cell.length_b   1.000
_cell.length_c   1.000
_cell.angle_alpha   90.00
_cell.angle_beta   90.00
_cell.angle_gamma   90.00
#
_symmetry.space_group_name_H-M   'P 1'
#
loop_
_entity.id
_entity.type
_entity.pdbx_description
1 polymer ?
#
loop_
_entity_poly.entity_id
_entity_poly.type
_entity_poly.pdbx_seq_one_letter_code
_entity_poly.pdbx_strand_id
1 'polypeptide(L)'
;MLWVAAWCAAAADSAALASLASGDRCGEATDLCARVHALEPTLPIAPAFLPAYRTPCLTIGGTPVCLPAVHVISGWHMLDEAALGFLKQVPQLERRSGSCFDDWPNDGGAARWVSSWGGPLAGGKDALLMTHCNKLLSWYPAFAGRYLSAWGATYGPCKLRELAKGKADEAAYYRKAMWEVCRPAALAAHDAAVGSGGSGREATPPFVMKALYGAHVRIISALRNPVDRLEISFWEHSHYMRNYGASAEGLHKYVVEQTAAFETCAVAHGTRRCAQLFELISKEYADVFFHCDQIIRGLYEPFVRDWHAAFGAGALLLISVESLVDAAESSRKIVLDFLGLPSSAATVLTPHTKSYMQLHEDSLRKANAESMLPSTRALAEKFYRPHNLALAKLVGVPGLEWPNSTVIAGLIRK
;
A
#
# COMPACT_ATOMS: atom_id res chain seq x y z
N MET A 1 0.23 28.48 -25.45
CA MET A 1 -0.85 29.13 -24.68
C MET A 1 -1.72 28.17 -23.86
N LEU A 2 -1.97 26.92 -24.29
CA LEU A 2 -2.70 25.90 -23.49
C LEU A 2 -1.98 25.48 -22.18
N TRP A 3 -0.65 25.50 -22.14
CA TRP A 3 0.13 25.15 -20.95
C TRP A 3 0.07 26.18 -19.82
N VAL A 4 -0.10 27.47 -20.16
CA VAL A 4 -0.16 28.56 -19.17
C VAL A 4 -1.53 28.58 -18.46
N ALA A 5 -2.61 28.24 -19.18
CA ALA A 5 -3.94 28.13 -18.59
C ALA A 5 -4.06 26.96 -17.59
N ALA A 6 -3.42 25.82 -17.88
CA ALA A 6 -3.39 24.68 -16.96
C ALA A 6 -2.61 24.98 -15.67
N TRP A 7 -1.54 25.77 -15.77
CA TRP A 7 -0.76 26.23 -14.61
C TRP A 7 -1.52 27.26 -13.75
N CYS A 8 -2.21 28.24 -14.37
CA CYS A 8 -3.01 29.20 -13.61
C CYS A 8 -4.21 28.56 -12.89
N ALA A 9 -4.86 27.55 -13.49
CA ALA A 9 -5.92 26.79 -12.83
C ALA A 9 -5.39 26.01 -11.61
N ALA A 10 -4.23 25.35 -11.74
CA ALA A 10 -3.60 24.63 -10.63
C ALA A 10 -3.17 25.56 -9.48
N ALA A 11 -2.77 26.81 -9.76
CA ALA A 11 -2.40 27.79 -8.75
C ALA A 11 -3.63 28.36 -7.99
N ALA A 12 -4.74 28.62 -8.69
CA ALA A 12 -5.99 29.08 -8.06
C ALA A 12 -6.62 27.99 -7.17
N ASP A 13 -6.56 26.73 -7.61
CA ASP A 13 -7.00 25.58 -6.82
C ASP A 13 -6.17 25.40 -5.55
N SER A 14 -4.85 25.64 -5.61
CA SER A 14 -3.95 25.47 -4.47
C SER A 14 -4.26 26.45 -3.33
N ALA A 15 -4.61 27.70 -3.63
CA ALA A 15 -5.00 28.69 -2.62
C ALA A 15 -6.36 28.37 -2.00
N ALA A 16 -7.32 27.92 -2.82
CA ALA A 16 -8.63 27.47 -2.33
C ALA A 16 -8.51 26.23 -1.43
N LEU A 17 -7.66 25.26 -1.81
CA LEU A 17 -7.40 24.07 -1.02
C LEU A 17 -6.65 24.38 0.29
N ALA A 18 -5.69 25.30 0.26
CA ALA A 18 -5.02 25.78 1.47
C ALA A 18 -6.01 26.40 2.47
N SER A 19 -7.06 27.08 2.01
CA SER A 19 -8.12 27.60 2.90
C SER A 19 -8.95 26.49 3.58
N LEU A 20 -8.90 25.27 3.04
CA LEU A 20 -9.52 24.08 3.62
C LEU A 20 -8.55 23.26 4.48
N ALA A 21 -7.25 23.58 4.44
CA ALA A 21 -6.22 22.98 5.27
C ALA A 21 -6.17 23.71 6.62
N SER A 22 -6.94 23.22 7.59
CA SER A 22 -6.93 23.79 8.94
C SER A 22 -6.87 22.66 9.96
N GLY A 23 -5.80 22.63 10.75
CA GLY A 23 -5.63 21.66 11.83
C GLY A 23 -6.73 21.73 12.90
N ASP A 24 -7.31 22.91 13.09
CA ASP A 24 -8.37 23.18 14.08
C ASP A 24 -9.71 22.49 13.74
N ARG A 25 -9.88 22.00 12.51
CA ARG A 25 -11.10 21.31 12.07
C ARG A 25 -11.18 19.85 12.48
N CYS A 26 -10.05 19.26 12.86
CA CYS A 26 -10.08 17.98 13.52
C CYS A 26 -10.49 18.20 14.98
N GLY A 27 -11.47 17.45 15.47
CA GLY A 27 -11.83 17.42 16.90
C GLY A 27 -10.67 16.91 17.78
N GLU A 28 -10.93 16.09 18.80
CA GLU A 28 -9.94 15.63 19.81
C GLU A 28 -8.63 14.98 19.27
N ALA A 29 -8.49 14.76 17.95
CA ALA A 29 -7.26 14.36 17.26
C ALA A 29 -6.34 15.54 16.85
N THR A 30 -6.16 16.52 17.74
CA THR A 30 -5.42 17.78 17.46
C THR A 30 -3.99 17.52 16.99
N ASP A 31 -3.32 16.50 17.53
CA ASP A 31 -1.91 16.24 17.22
C ASP A 31 -1.71 15.61 15.82
N LEU A 32 -2.55 14.65 15.40
CA LEU A 32 -2.41 14.04 14.06
C LEU A 32 -2.65 15.07 12.95
N CYS A 33 -3.71 15.86 13.07
CA CYS A 33 -4.08 16.81 12.03
C CYS A 33 -3.13 18.01 11.99
N ALA A 34 -2.65 18.50 13.13
CA ALA A 34 -1.59 19.51 13.15
C ALA A 34 -0.32 19.01 12.47
N ARG A 35 0.05 17.75 12.69
CA ARG A 35 1.22 17.13 12.03
C ARG A 35 1.00 16.96 10.54
N VAL A 36 -0.15 16.42 10.11
CA VAL A 36 -0.48 16.32 8.68
C VAL A 36 -0.53 17.70 8.03
N HIS A 37 -1.06 18.72 8.71
CA HIS A 37 -1.06 20.10 8.20
C HIS A 37 0.35 20.66 8.01
N ALA A 38 1.24 20.40 8.97
CA ALA A 38 2.64 20.83 8.87
C ALA A 38 3.36 20.15 7.68
N LEU A 39 3.00 18.91 7.35
CA LEU A 39 3.57 18.16 6.22
C LEU A 39 2.92 18.50 4.87
N GLU A 40 1.61 18.70 4.87
CA GLU A 40 0.78 18.92 3.69
C GLU A 40 -0.10 20.15 3.93
N PRO A 41 0.47 21.36 3.91
CA PRO A 41 -0.26 22.61 4.21
C PRO A 41 -1.33 22.93 3.16
N THR A 42 -1.33 22.21 2.04
CA THR A 42 -2.31 22.36 0.96
C THR A 42 -3.34 21.23 0.91
N LEU A 43 -3.22 20.21 1.77
CA LEU A 43 -4.21 19.15 1.88
C LEU A 43 -5.43 19.66 2.67
N PRO A 44 -6.66 19.52 2.15
CA PRO A 44 -7.85 19.73 2.97
C PRO A 44 -7.83 18.78 4.17
N ILE A 45 -7.98 19.32 5.38
CA ILE A 45 -7.97 18.53 6.61
C ILE A 45 -9.36 18.56 7.20
N ALA A 46 -9.95 17.36 7.32
CA ALA A 46 -11.33 17.14 7.74
C ALA A 46 -12.29 18.20 7.14
N PRO A 47 -12.29 18.41 5.81
CA PRO A 47 -13.13 19.43 5.21
C PRO A 47 -14.60 19.09 5.43
N ALA A 48 -15.44 20.12 5.49
CA ALA A 48 -16.88 19.93 5.49
C ALA A 48 -17.32 19.42 4.11
N PHE A 49 -17.51 18.10 3.98
CA PHE A 49 -18.02 17.51 2.76
C PHE A 49 -19.48 17.90 2.52
N LEU A 50 -19.86 18.02 1.25
CA LEU A 50 -21.21 18.37 0.82
C LEU A 50 -22.18 17.24 1.20
N PRO A 51 -23.14 17.47 2.12
CA PRO A 51 -23.99 16.40 2.66
C PRO A 51 -24.97 15.84 1.62
N ALA A 52 -25.18 16.55 0.51
CA ALA A 52 -26.04 16.10 -0.58
C ALA A 52 -25.41 14.98 -1.42
N TYR A 53 -24.14 14.64 -1.21
CA TYR A 53 -23.43 13.62 -1.98
C TYR A 53 -23.06 12.46 -1.07
N ARG A 54 -23.26 11.23 -1.57
CA ARG A 54 -22.79 10.02 -0.90
C ARG A 54 -21.26 9.90 -0.92
N THR A 55 -20.66 10.32 -2.03
CA THR A 55 -19.21 10.47 -2.18
C THR A 55 -18.74 11.75 -1.48
N PRO A 56 -17.57 11.76 -0.81
CA PRO A 56 -17.03 12.97 -0.19
C PRO A 56 -16.68 14.01 -1.26
N CYS A 57 -17.54 15.00 -1.41
CA CYS A 57 -17.34 16.12 -2.33
C CYS A 57 -17.13 17.42 -1.56
N LEU A 58 -16.26 18.29 -2.06
CA LEU A 58 -16.01 19.63 -1.53
C LEU A 58 -16.23 20.68 -2.63
N THR A 59 -16.32 21.95 -2.26
CA THR A 59 -16.42 23.06 -3.23
C THR A 59 -15.07 23.72 -3.39
N ILE A 60 -14.51 23.69 -4.61
CA ILE A 60 -13.30 24.41 -4.99
C ILE A 60 -13.68 25.43 -6.06
N GLY A 61 -13.44 26.73 -5.80
CA GLY A 61 -13.76 27.78 -6.77
C GLY A 61 -15.23 27.79 -7.22
N GLY A 62 -16.17 27.41 -6.34
CA GLY A 62 -17.60 27.30 -6.65
C GLY A 62 -18.02 26.01 -7.37
N THR A 63 -17.07 25.13 -7.72
CA THR A 63 -17.33 23.86 -8.41
C THR A 63 -17.19 22.68 -7.45
N PRO A 64 -18.11 21.69 -7.47
CA PRO A 64 -17.94 20.45 -6.71
C PRO A 64 -16.77 19.63 -7.25
N VAL A 65 -15.88 19.22 -6.35
CA VAL A 65 -14.81 18.25 -6.58
C VAL A 65 -15.03 17.06 -5.66
N CYS A 66 -15.19 15.88 -6.24
CA CYS A 66 -15.53 14.66 -5.52
C CYS A 66 -14.32 13.74 -5.40
N LEU A 67 -13.98 13.35 -4.18
CA LEU A 67 -12.86 12.46 -3.88
C LEU A 67 -13.33 11.01 -3.81
N PRO A 68 -12.48 10.02 -4.13
CA PRO A 68 -12.88 8.63 -4.03
C PRO A 68 -13.34 8.26 -2.61
N ALA A 69 -14.61 7.88 -2.50
CA ALA A 69 -15.18 7.31 -1.29
C ALA A 69 -14.67 5.89 -1.03
N VAL A 70 -14.28 5.19 -2.11
CA VAL A 70 -13.84 3.80 -2.07
C VAL A 70 -12.43 3.69 -2.64
N HIS A 71 -11.51 3.17 -1.84
CA HIS A 71 -10.14 2.88 -2.26
C HIS A 71 -9.93 1.38 -2.25
N VAL A 72 -9.76 0.80 -3.44
CA VAL A 72 -9.25 -0.56 -3.56
C VAL A 72 -7.72 -0.48 -3.53
N ILE A 73 -7.12 -0.90 -2.43
CA ILE A 73 -5.67 -0.90 -2.26
C ILE A 73 -5.13 -2.32 -2.38
N SER A 74 -4.00 -2.48 -3.05
CA SER A 74 -3.43 -3.80 -3.30
C SER A 74 -1.90 -3.74 -3.34
N GLY A 75 -1.29 -4.88 -3.62
CA GLY A 75 0.12 -5.06 -3.93
C GLY A 75 0.29 -5.76 -5.27
N TRP A 76 1.54 -6.01 -5.65
CA TRP A 76 1.83 -6.74 -6.89
C TRP A 76 1.54 -8.23 -6.72
N HIS A 77 1.03 -8.84 -7.80
CA HIS A 77 0.74 -10.27 -7.89
C HIS A 77 -0.39 -10.76 -6.97
N MET A 78 -1.33 -9.87 -6.63
CA MET A 78 -2.41 -10.12 -5.66
C MET A 78 -3.71 -10.65 -6.27
N LEU A 79 -3.80 -10.82 -7.60
CA LEU A 79 -5.04 -11.23 -8.29
C LEU A 79 -6.24 -10.30 -8.00
N ASP A 80 -5.98 -9.01 -7.79
CA ASP A 80 -6.98 -7.99 -7.47
C ASP A 80 -8.09 -7.88 -8.53
N GLU A 81 -7.75 -7.90 -9.81
CA GLU A 81 -8.73 -7.84 -10.89
C GLU A 81 -9.63 -9.09 -10.95
N ALA A 82 -9.11 -10.28 -10.61
CA ALA A 82 -9.93 -11.48 -10.51
C ALA A 82 -10.84 -11.45 -9.27
N ALA A 83 -10.32 -10.96 -8.14
CA ALA A 83 -11.01 -10.96 -6.85
C ALA A 83 -12.05 -9.83 -6.74
N LEU A 84 -11.71 -8.62 -7.17
CA LEU A 84 -12.49 -7.39 -6.98
C LEU A 84 -12.98 -6.77 -8.30
N GLY A 85 -12.65 -7.37 -9.46
CA GLY A 85 -13.11 -6.88 -10.77
C GLY A 85 -14.63 -6.83 -10.91
N PHE A 86 -15.38 -7.59 -10.11
CA PHE A 86 -16.85 -7.54 -10.08
C PHE A 86 -17.39 -6.15 -9.69
N LEU A 87 -16.62 -5.34 -8.95
CA LEU A 87 -17.03 -3.98 -8.57
C LEU A 87 -17.27 -3.08 -9.78
N LYS A 88 -16.68 -3.41 -10.94
CA LYS A 88 -16.93 -2.73 -12.22
C LYS A 88 -18.36 -2.93 -12.75
N GLN A 89 -19.06 -3.94 -12.27
CA GLN A 89 -20.41 -4.29 -12.69
C GLN A 89 -21.48 -3.66 -11.78
N VAL A 90 -21.07 -2.98 -10.70
CA VAL A 90 -21.98 -2.37 -9.72
C VAL A 90 -22.37 -0.96 -10.19
N PRO A 91 -23.63 -0.71 -10.56
CA PRO A 91 -24.02 0.57 -11.17
C PRO A 91 -23.79 1.81 -10.32
N GLN A 92 -23.81 1.65 -8.99
CA GLN A 92 -23.57 2.73 -8.03
C GLN A 92 -22.08 3.07 -7.86
N LEU A 93 -21.16 2.26 -8.40
CA LEU A 93 -19.73 2.51 -8.32
C LEU A 93 -19.24 3.14 -9.62
N GLU A 94 -18.81 4.39 -9.52
CA GLU A 94 -18.11 5.07 -10.60
C GLU A 94 -16.62 4.84 -10.42
N ARG A 95 -15.96 4.16 -11.37
CA ARG A 95 -14.51 4.00 -11.35
C ARG A 95 -13.85 5.16 -12.08
N ARG A 96 -12.93 5.85 -11.41
CA ARG A 96 -11.98 6.76 -12.06
C ARG A 96 -10.56 6.29 -11.80
N SER A 97 -9.71 6.43 -12.80
CA SER A 97 -8.27 6.24 -12.67
C SER A 97 -7.63 7.59 -12.36
N GLY A 98 -6.66 7.61 -11.45
CA GLY A 98 -5.92 8.81 -11.04
C GLY A 98 -4.57 8.40 -10.44
N SER A 99 -3.78 9.38 -10.01
CA SER A 99 -2.57 9.09 -9.25
C SER A 99 -2.95 8.47 -7.89
N CYS A 100 -2.10 7.55 -7.42
CA CYS A 100 -2.33 6.95 -6.12
C CYS A 100 -1.89 7.87 -5.00
N PHE A 101 -2.45 7.62 -3.82
CA PHE A 101 -2.23 8.46 -2.64
C PHE A 101 -0.76 8.42 -2.16
N ASP A 102 0.01 7.40 -2.53
CA ASP A 102 1.42 7.22 -2.22
C ASP A 102 2.38 7.96 -3.17
N ASP A 103 1.92 8.46 -4.33
CA ASP A 103 2.78 9.06 -5.36
C ASP A 103 3.15 10.55 -5.12
N TRP A 104 3.24 11.01 -3.86
CA TRP A 104 3.49 12.43 -3.57
C TRP A 104 4.98 12.73 -3.27
N PRO A 105 5.68 13.47 -4.14
CA PRO A 105 7.08 13.79 -3.91
C PRO A 105 7.32 15.04 -3.04
N ASN A 106 6.33 15.92 -2.85
CA ASN A 106 6.50 17.25 -2.23
C ASN A 106 5.19 17.88 -1.70
N ASP A 107 5.31 19.05 -1.03
CA ASP A 107 4.25 19.80 -0.29
C ASP A 107 3.09 20.35 -1.13
N GLY A 108 3.10 20.09 -2.45
CA GLY A 108 1.99 20.36 -3.36
C GLY A 108 1.37 19.11 -3.96
N GLY A 109 1.81 17.92 -3.55
CA GLY A 109 1.29 16.63 -4.04
C GLY A 109 -0.18 16.45 -3.70
N ALA A 110 -0.54 16.77 -2.46
CA ALA A 110 -1.91 16.69 -1.97
C ALA A 110 -2.90 17.54 -2.78
N ALA A 111 -2.61 18.83 -3.00
CA ALA A 111 -3.51 19.71 -3.74
C ALA A 111 -3.69 19.24 -5.20
N ARG A 112 -2.59 18.86 -5.87
CA ARG A 112 -2.66 18.30 -7.23
C ARG A 112 -3.48 17.01 -7.26
N TRP A 113 -3.31 16.15 -6.25
CA TRP A 113 -4.07 14.91 -6.13
C TRP A 113 -5.57 15.19 -5.97
N VAL A 114 -5.95 16.11 -5.06
CA VAL A 114 -7.35 16.51 -4.86
C VAL A 114 -7.96 17.09 -6.14
N SER A 115 -7.28 18.03 -6.79
CA SER A 115 -7.76 18.61 -8.05
C SER A 115 -7.86 17.59 -9.19
N SER A 116 -7.04 16.53 -9.19
CA SER A 116 -7.05 15.51 -10.24
C SER A 116 -8.34 14.68 -10.31
N TRP A 117 -9.12 14.61 -9.21
CA TRP A 117 -10.38 13.87 -9.18
C TRP A 117 -11.55 14.62 -9.80
N GLY A 118 -11.45 15.94 -9.88
CA GLY A 118 -12.32 16.81 -10.68
C GLY A 118 -13.81 16.66 -10.45
N GLY A 119 -14.55 17.05 -11.50
CA GLY A 119 -15.96 17.46 -11.50
C GLY A 119 -17.02 16.41 -11.12
N PRO A 120 -18.30 16.70 -11.45
CA PRO A 120 -19.45 15.99 -10.91
C PRO A 120 -19.43 14.50 -11.26
N LEU A 121 -20.07 13.70 -10.42
CA LEU A 121 -20.23 12.26 -10.64
C LEU A 121 -21.19 12.01 -11.80
N ALA A 122 -20.82 11.12 -12.71
CA ALA A 122 -21.66 10.69 -13.81
C ALA A 122 -22.93 10.00 -13.30
N GLY A 123 -22.80 9.23 -12.21
CA GLY A 123 -23.95 8.61 -11.53
C GLY A 123 -24.72 9.54 -10.59
N GLY A 124 -24.45 10.85 -10.60
CA GLY A 124 -25.12 11.82 -9.75
C GLY A 124 -24.76 11.70 -8.26
N LYS A 125 -25.63 12.24 -7.40
CA LYS A 125 -25.37 12.40 -5.95
C LYS A 125 -25.28 11.08 -5.16
N ASP A 126 -25.92 10.03 -5.66
CA ASP A 126 -26.01 8.73 -4.99
C ASP A 126 -24.84 7.78 -5.35
N ALA A 127 -24.03 8.16 -6.35
CA ALA A 127 -22.89 7.37 -6.77
C ALA A 127 -21.74 7.41 -5.75
N LEU A 128 -20.99 6.32 -5.69
CA LEU A 128 -19.74 6.17 -4.96
C LEU A 128 -18.57 6.22 -5.94
N LEU A 129 -17.71 7.22 -5.81
CA LEU A 129 -16.47 7.28 -6.57
C LEU A 129 -15.46 6.27 -6.00
N MET A 130 -14.94 5.42 -6.87
CA MET A 130 -13.97 4.37 -6.54
C MET A 130 -12.67 4.57 -7.31
N THR A 131 -11.56 4.33 -6.62
CA THR A 131 -10.22 4.24 -7.21
C THR A 131 -9.53 2.91 -6.89
N HIS A 132 -8.50 2.59 -7.66
CA HIS A 132 -7.68 1.39 -7.48
C HIS A 132 -6.19 1.76 -7.44
N CYS A 133 -5.50 1.32 -6.39
CA CYS A 133 -4.09 1.58 -6.15
C CYS A 133 -3.32 0.32 -5.77
N ASN A 134 -2.59 -0.24 -6.74
CA ASN A 134 -1.95 -1.56 -6.64
C ASN A 134 -0.59 -1.57 -5.89
N LYS A 135 -0.20 -0.47 -5.26
CA LYS A 135 1.03 -0.34 -4.46
C LYS A 135 0.81 0.21 -3.05
N LEU A 136 -0.41 0.69 -2.78
CA LEU A 136 -0.70 1.50 -1.61
C LEU A 136 -0.80 0.66 -0.32
N LEU A 137 -1.13 -0.65 -0.40
CA LEU A 137 -1.24 -1.50 0.79
C LEU A 137 0.09 -1.56 1.55
N SER A 138 1.13 -2.04 0.87
CA SER A 138 2.49 -2.17 1.41
C SER A 138 3.33 -0.99 0.95
N TRP A 139 2.87 0.23 1.27
CA TRP A 139 3.40 1.54 0.84
C TRP A 139 4.92 1.65 1.02
N TYR A 140 5.67 0.99 0.14
CA TYR A 140 7.09 0.75 0.36
C TYR A 140 7.81 2.10 0.33
N PRO A 141 8.66 2.43 1.32
CA PRO A 141 9.22 3.77 1.48
C PRO A 141 9.87 4.40 0.24
N ALA A 142 10.48 3.60 -0.64
CA ALA A 142 11.00 4.13 -1.91
C ALA A 142 9.93 4.67 -2.87
N PHE A 143 8.67 4.28 -2.70
CA PHE A 143 7.52 4.79 -3.44
C PHE A 143 6.65 5.73 -2.60
N ALA A 144 6.64 5.57 -1.28
CA ALA A 144 5.99 6.51 -0.37
C ALA A 144 6.89 7.73 -0.14
N GLY A 145 7.04 8.58 -1.16
CA GLY A 145 8.02 9.69 -1.21
C GLY A 145 8.00 10.60 0.02
N ARG A 146 6.84 10.77 0.66
CA ARG A 146 6.71 11.55 1.90
C ARG A 146 7.17 10.85 3.16
N TYR A 147 7.03 9.53 3.22
CA TYR A 147 7.48 8.79 4.38
C TYR A 147 9.00 8.92 4.58
N LEU A 148 9.77 9.19 3.52
CA LEU A 148 11.21 9.43 3.58
C LEU A 148 11.59 10.91 3.42
N SER A 149 10.69 11.85 3.68
CA SER A 149 10.95 13.26 3.37
C SER A 149 12.07 13.86 4.24
N ALA A 150 12.04 13.62 5.56
CA ALA A 150 13.09 14.02 6.49
C ALA A 150 14.41 13.30 6.22
N TRP A 151 14.34 12.02 5.82
CA TRP A 151 15.49 11.26 5.35
C TRP A 151 16.13 11.95 4.14
N GLY A 152 15.35 12.25 3.10
CA GLY A 152 15.82 12.87 1.86
C GLY A 152 16.39 14.27 2.07
N ALA A 153 15.71 15.09 2.88
CA ALA A 153 16.15 16.44 3.25
C ALA A 153 17.49 16.46 4.00
N THR A 154 17.82 15.37 4.69
CA THR A 154 19.09 15.21 5.41
C THR A 154 20.16 14.57 4.53
N TYR A 155 19.80 13.49 3.82
CA TYR A 155 20.73 12.69 3.02
C TYR A 155 21.29 13.46 1.83
N GLY A 156 20.45 14.16 1.06
CA GLY A 156 20.87 14.88 -0.15
C GLY A 156 21.97 15.92 0.12
N PRO A 157 21.74 16.89 1.03
CA PRO A 157 22.75 17.86 1.41
C PRO A 157 24.00 17.23 2.02
N CYS A 158 23.85 16.15 2.80
CA CYS A 158 24.99 15.40 3.32
C CYS A 158 25.85 14.81 2.19
N LYS A 159 25.23 14.10 1.24
CA LYS A 159 25.91 13.53 0.08
C LYS A 159 26.70 14.59 -0.69
N LEU A 160 26.07 15.72 -1.00
CA LEU A 160 26.72 16.83 -1.72
C LEU A 160 27.93 17.38 -0.95
N ARG A 161 27.80 17.55 0.37
CA ARG A 161 28.89 18.01 1.22
C ARG A 161 30.05 17.01 1.26
N GLU A 162 29.77 15.72 1.42
CA GLU A 162 30.84 14.70 1.47
C GLU A 162 31.53 14.54 0.11
N LEU A 163 30.79 14.62 -1.01
CA LEU A 163 31.37 14.63 -2.35
C LEU A 163 32.23 15.87 -2.63
N ALA A 164 31.94 17.02 -2.00
CA ALA A 164 32.75 18.22 -2.16
C ALA A 164 34.11 18.15 -1.42
N LYS A 165 34.24 17.29 -0.39
CA LYS A 165 35.48 17.13 0.40
C LYS A 165 36.59 16.40 -0.35
N GLY A 166 36.25 15.43 -1.18
CA GLY A 166 37.18 14.72 -2.04
C GLY A 166 36.87 15.09 -3.48
N LYS A 167 37.78 15.77 -4.20
CA LYS A 167 37.60 16.12 -5.61
C LYS A 167 37.31 14.86 -6.45
N ALA A 168 36.01 14.54 -6.63
CA ALA A 168 35.44 13.54 -7.52
C ALA A 168 35.58 12.03 -7.22
N ASP A 169 36.01 11.58 -6.03
CA ASP A 169 35.95 10.12 -5.71
C ASP A 169 34.58 9.73 -5.15
N GLU A 170 33.59 9.65 -6.05
CA GLU A 170 32.25 9.15 -5.75
C GLU A 170 32.28 7.70 -5.22
N ALA A 171 33.29 6.90 -5.61
CA ALA A 171 33.41 5.53 -5.14
C ALA A 171 33.84 5.48 -3.66
N ALA A 172 34.72 6.37 -3.20
CA ALA A 172 35.04 6.52 -1.78
C ALA A 172 33.82 6.97 -0.96
N TYR A 173 32.96 7.82 -1.52
CA TYR A 173 31.69 8.17 -0.87
C TYR A 173 30.83 6.93 -0.61
N TYR A 174 30.56 6.13 -1.64
CA TYR A 174 29.69 4.95 -1.50
C TYR A 174 30.30 3.85 -0.61
N ARG A 175 31.63 3.70 -0.60
CA ARG A 175 32.32 2.73 0.25
C ARG A 175 32.34 3.12 1.73
N LYS A 176 32.36 4.42 2.05
CA LYS A 176 32.62 4.90 3.41
C LYS A 176 31.61 5.95 3.88
N ALA A 177 31.67 7.15 3.33
CA ALA A 177 30.92 8.30 3.85
C ALA A 177 29.39 8.13 3.79
N MET A 178 28.87 7.39 2.80
CA MET A 178 27.45 7.07 2.72
C MET A 178 26.96 6.33 3.97
N TRP A 179 27.71 5.31 4.42
CA TRP A 179 27.31 4.41 5.49
C TRP A 179 27.72 4.90 6.87
N GLU A 180 28.86 5.57 7.00
CA GLU A 180 29.37 6.04 8.30
C GLU A 180 28.82 7.43 8.68
N VAL A 181 28.40 8.25 7.71
CA VAL A 181 28.04 9.65 7.94
C VAL A 181 26.61 9.95 7.49
N CYS A 182 26.32 9.80 6.19
CA CYS A 182 25.09 10.36 5.63
C CYS A 182 23.83 9.55 5.94
N ARG A 183 23.89 8.22 5.82
CA ARG A 183 22.74 7.35 6.12
C ARG A 183 22.38 7.35 7.60
N PRO A 184 23.33 7.25 8.56
CA PRO A 184 22.99 7.34 9.99
C PRO A 184 22.33 8.67 10.35
N ALA A 185 22.84 9.80 9.83
CA ALA A 185 22.22 11.10 10.05
C ALA A 185 20.81 11.19 9.45
N ALA A 186 20.62 10.67 8.23
CA ALA A 186 19.32 10.65 7.57
C ALA A 186 18.31 9.72 8.26
N LEU A 187 18.75 8.56 8.76
CA LEU A 187 17.92 7.66 9.58
C LEU A 187 17.55 8.30 10.91
N ALA A 188 18.47 9.00 11.58
CA ALA A 188 18.15 9.71 12.82
C ALA A 188 17.10 10.82 12.58
N ALA A 189 17.20 11.54 11.46
CA ALA A 189 16.20 12.52 11.06
C ALA A 189 14.84 11.88 10.75
N HIS A 190 14.85 10.76 10.02
CA HIS A 190 13.67 9.93 9.77
C HIS A 190 13.02 9.45 11.06
N ASP A 191 13.79 8.92 12.00
CA ASP A 191 13.27 8.38 13.26
C ASP A 191 12.69 9.48 14.15
N ALA A 192 13.34 10.66 14.18
CA ALA A 192 12.83 11.84 14.86
C ALA A 192 11.52 12.34 14.22
N ALA A 193 11.37 12.15 12.91
CA ALA A 193 10.18 12.53 12.17
C ALA A 193 9.05 11.49 12.35
N VAL A 194 9.24 10.21 12.02
CA VAL A 194 8.20 9.17 12.06
C VAL A 194 7.82 8.73 13.49
N GLY A 195 8.68 8.94 14.48
CA GLY A 195 8.47 8.46 15.85
C GLY A 195 8.49 6.93 15.96
N SER A 196 8.20 6.40 17.15
CA SER A 196 8.44 4.98 17.49
C SER A 196 7.35 3.99 17.06
N GLY A 197 6.28 4.42 16.37
CA GLY A 197 5.12 3.55 16.11
C GLY A 197 4.29 3.87 14.88
N GLY A 198 4.80 4.65 13.91
CA GLY A 198 3.99 5.15 12.78
C GLY A 198 3.02 6.27 13.15
N SER A 199 3.00 6.66 14.42
CA SER A 199 2.19 7.73 14.98
C SER A 199 2.97 9.02 15.28
N GLY A 200 4.22 9.15 14.82
CA GLY A 200 5.04 10.37 15.02
C GLY A 200 4.69 11.52 14.08
N ARG A 201 5.62 12.46 13.92
CA ARG A 201 5.50 13.73 13.15
C ARG A 201 5.42 13.55 11.63
N GLU A 202 5.95 12.46 11.07
CA GLU A 202 5.73 12.05 9.68
C GLU A 202 4.59 11.01 9.63
N ALA A 203 3.55 11.33 8.85
CA ALA A 203 2.36 10.52 8.73
C ALA A 203 2.48 9.57 7.54
N THR A 204 2.29 8.27 7.78
CA THR A 204 2.19 7.26 6.71
C THR A 204 0.91 7.48 5.89
N PRO A 205 0.81 6.96 4.66
CA PRO A 205 -0.38 7.14 3.81
C PRO A 205 -1.73 6.88 4.54
N PRO A 206 -1.87 5.84 5.39
CA PRO A 206 -3.07 5.66 6.21
C PRO A 206 -3.49 6.89 7.03
N PHE A 207 -2.55 7.52 7.73
CA PHE A 207 -2.85 8.62 8.65
C PHE A 207 -3.08 9.94 7.94
N VAL A 208 -2.41 10.16 6.80
CA VAL A 208 -2.69 11.30 5.93
C VAL A 208 -4.09 11.16 5.31
N MET A 209 -4.46 9.96 4.83
CA MET A 209 -5.83 9.68 4.39
C MET A 209 -6.84 9.88 5.52
N LYS A 210 -6.51 9.49 6.76
CA LYS A 210 -7.39 9.67 7.91
C LYS A 210 -7.66 11.15 8.20
N ALA A 211 -6.63 11.99 8.13
CA ALA A 211 -6.77 13.44 8.30
C ALA A 211 -7.63 14.09 7.20
N LEU A 212 -7.54 13.60 5.96
CA LEU A 212 -8.39 14.07 4.85
C LEU A 212 -9.85 13.59 4.99
N TYR A 213 -10.07 12.29 5.15
CA TYR A 213 -11.40 11.68 5.00
C TYR A 213 -12.19 11.52 6.30
N GLY A 214 -11.53 11.44 7.45
CA GLY A 214 -12.18 11.07 8.71
C GLY A 214 -12.86 9.69 8.62
N ALA A 215 -14.18 9.66 8.58
CA ALA A 215 -15.01 8.44 8.46
C ALA A 215 -15.66 8.26 7.07
N HIS A 216 -15.43 9.20 6.15
CA HIS A 216 -16.09 9.27 4.83
C HIS A 216 -15.43 8.38 3.76
N VAL A 217 -14.55 7.46 4.16
CA VAL A 217 -13.82 6.58 3.25
C VAL A 217 -14.06 5.11 3.58
N ARG A 218 -14.02 4.26 2.56
CA ARG A 218 -14.00 2.81 2.64
C ARG A 218 -12.77 2.31 1.91
N ILE A 219 -11.98 1.48 2.58
CA ILE A 219 -10.73 0.93 2.06
C ILE A 219 -10.90 -0.58 1.99
N ILE A 220 -10.66 -1.15 0.81
CA ILE A 220 -10.78 -2.59 0.58
C ILE A 220 -9.44 -3.11 0.07
N SER A 221 -8.99 -4.24 0.60
CA SER A 221 -7.87 -4.98 0.02
C SER A 221 -8.19 -6.47 -0.05
N ALA A 222 -7.96 -7.06 -1.22
CA ALA A 222 -7.98 -8.51 -1.41
C ALA A 222 -6.55 -9.04 -1.22
N LEU A 223 -6.36 -9.89 -0.21
CA LEU A 223 -5.06 -10.47 0.13
C LEU A 223 -4.92 -11.87 -0.45
N ARG A 224 -3.81 -12.11 -1.14
CA ARG A 224 -3.45 -13.43 -1.66
C ARG A 224 -2.61 -14.18 -0.63
N ASN A 225 -2.63 -15.52 -0.64
CA ASN A 225 -1.62 -16.30 0.08
C ASN A 225 -0.20 -15.76 -0.21
N PRO A 226 0.55 -15.32 0.82
CA PRO A 226 1.83 -14.66 0.62
C PRO A 226 2.90 -15.58 0.02
N VAL A 227 2.78 -16.91 0.19
CA VAL A 227 3.69 -17.90 -0.41
C VAL A 227 3.43 -18.01 -1.92
N ASP A 228 2.18 -18.13 -2.33
CA ASP A 228 1.80 -18.21 -3.74
C ASP A 228 2.11 -16.88 -4.47
N ARG A 229 1.91 -15.75 -3.79
CA ARG A 229 2.32 -14.42 -4.29
C ARG A 229 3.84 -14.35 -4.49
N LEU A 230 4.62 -14.86 -3.52
CA LEU A 230 6.08 -14.89 -3.58
C LEU A 230 6.57 -15.75 -4.75
N GLU A 231 5.97 -16.92 -4.96
CA GLU A 231 6.29 -17.83 -6.07
C GLU A 231 6.16 -17.10 -7.42
N ILE A 232 4.99 -16.51 -7.69
CA ILE A 232 4.77 -15.77 -8.95
C ILE A 232 5.76 -14.62 -9.09
N SER A 233 6.04 -13.90 -8.00
CA SER A 233 6.95 -12.76 -8.05
C SER A 233 8.38 -13.13 -8.47
N PHE A 234 8.88 -14.30 -8.08
CA PHE A 234 10.20 -14.77 -8.49
C PHE A 234 10.25 -15.02 -10.00
N TRP A 235 9.22 -15.66 -10.54
CA TRP A 235 9.14 -16.04 -11.95
C TRP A 235 8.85 -14.88 -12.90
N GLU A 236 8.02 -13.91 -12.50
CA GLU A 236 7.69 -12.75 -13.35
C GLU A 236 8.83 -11.73 -13.45
N HIS A 237 9.78 -11.74 -12.52
CA HIS A 237 10.85 -10.76 -12.43
C HIS A 237 12.20 -11.38 -12.76
N SER A 238 12.58 -11.26 -14.04
CA SER A 238 13.78 -11.91 -14.62
C SER A 238 15.09 -11.67 -13.87
N HIS A 239 15.24 -10.60 -13.09
CA HIS A 239 16.45 -10.35 -12.31
C HIS A 239 16.66 -11.37 -11.18
N TYR A 240 15.61 -11.90 -10.56
CA TYR A 240 15.78 -12.96 -9.56
C TYR A 240 16.30 -14.24 -10.21
N MET A 241 15.70 -14.67 -11.32
CA MET A 241 16.17 -15.83 -12.07
C MET A 241 17.61 -15.68 -12.57
N ARG A 242 18.01 -14.47 -13.00
CA ARG A 242 19.42 -14.21 -13.38
C ARG A 242 20.39 -14.36 -12.22
N ASN A 243 19.99 -14.03 -10.99
CA ASN A 243 20.85 -14.09 -9.82
C ASN A 243 20.89 -15.49 -9.18
N TYR A 244 19.74 -16.17 -9.10
CA TYR A 244 19.60 -17.42 -8.35
C TYR A 244 19.49 -18.67 -9.23
N GLY A 245 19.20 -18.51 -10.52
CA GLY A 245 18.88 -19.57 -11.47
C GLY A 245 17.39 -19.61 -11.79
N ALA A 246 17.05 -19.86 -13.06
CA ALA A 246 15.66 -20.03 -13.53
C ALA A 246 15.15 -21.46 -13.26
N SER A 247 15.16 -21.88 -11.98
CA SER A 247 14.69 -23.21 -11.56
C SER A 247 14.04 -23.16 -10.18
N ALA A 248 13.36 -24.25 -9.81
CA ALA A 248 12.81 -24.44 -8.47
C ALA A 248 13.86 -24.33 -7.35
N GLU A 249 15.10 -24.79 -7.59
CA GLU A 249 16.25 -24.62 -6.68
C GLU A 249 16.73 -23.17 -6.63
N GLY A 250 16.64 -22.43 -7.74
CA GLY A 250 16.91 -21.00 -7.76
C GLY A 250 15.93 -20.23 -6.86
N LEU A 251 14.63 -20.55 -6.97
CA LEU A 251 13.63 -20.04 -6.05
C LEU A 251 13.94 -20.43 -4.60
N HIS A 252 14.38 -21.67 -4.34
CA HIS A 252 14.78 -22.09 -3.00
C HIS A 252 15.91 -21.23 -2.42
N LYS A 253 16.99 -21.02 -3.19
CA LYS A 253 18.13 -20.18 -2.78
C LYS A 253 17.69 -18.75 -2.48
N TYR A 254 16.82 -18.20 -3.32
CA TYR A 254 16.22 -16.89 -3.10
C TYR A 254 15.48 -16.85 -1.76
N VAL A 255 14.54 -17.77 -1.52
CA VAL A 255 13.76 -17.78 -0.27
C VAL A 255 14.67 -17.96 0.96
N VAL A 256 15.69 -18.82 0.90
CA VAL A 256 16.66 -19.03 1.99
C VAL A 256 17.40 -17.73 2.34
N GLU A 257 18.00 -17.04 1.36
CA GLU A 257 18.75 -15.81 1.63
C GLU A 257 17.83 -14.72 2.20
N GLN A 258 16.69 -14.48 1.52
CA GLN A 258 15.84 -13.34 1.83
C GLN A 258 15.12 -13.52 3.18
N THR A 259 14.66 -14.73 3.52
CA THR A 259 14.04 -14.99 4.83
C THR A 259 15.06 -14.85 5.96
N ALA A 260 16.26 -15.43 5.81
CA ALA A 260 17.30 -15.35 6.82
C ALA A 260 17.78 -13.90 7.05
N ALA A 261 17.95 -13.12 5.97
CA ALA A 261 18.34 -11.72 6.06
C ALA A 261 17.26 -10.87 6.74
N PHE A 262 15.98 -11.08 6.39
CA PHE A 262 14.88 -10.37 7.04
C PHE A 262 14.73 -10.74 8.52
N GLU A 263 14.82 -12.03 8.87
CA GLU A 263 14.75 -12.48 10.26
C GLU A 263 15.89 -11.88 11.11
N THR A 264 17.11 -11.83 10.55
CA THR A 264 18.26 -11.17 11.20
C THR A 264 17.96 -9.69 11.48
N CYS A 265 17.43 -8.97 10.49
CA CYS A 265 16.99 -7.60 10.69
C CYS A 265 15.92 -7.50 11.76
N ALA A 266 14.88 -8.33 11.69
CA ALA A 266 13.73 -8.26 12.57
C ALA A 266 14.10 -8.50 14.03
N VAL A 267 15.07 -9.38 14.30
CA VAL A 267 15.63 -9.59 15.64
C VAL A 267 16.36 -8.35 16.14
N ALA A 268 17.15 -7.69 15.30
CA ALA A 268 17.97 -6.53 15.69
C ALA A 268 17.18 -5.22 15.80
N HIS A 269 16.15 -5.05 14.96
CA HIS A 269 15.51 -3.74 14.71
C HIS A 269 13.98 -3.77 14.82
N GLY A 270 13.38 -4.95 14.97
CA GLY A 270 11.94 -5.15 14.98
C GLY A 270 11.34 -5.28 13.57
N THR A 271 10.34 -6.15 13.43
CA THR A 271 9.69 -6.48 12.14
C THR A 271 9.20 -5.26 11.38
N ARG A 272 8.48 -4.34 12.05
CA ARG A 272 7.91 -3.15 11.38
C ARG A 272 8.99 -2.26 10.78
N ARG A 273 10.08 -2.03 11.52
CA ARG A 273 11.21 -1.21 11.05
C ARG A 273 11.88 -1.85 9.84
N CYS A 274 12.11 -3.16 9.89
CA CYS A 274 12.69 -3.89 8.77
C CYS A 274 11.79 -3.90 7.54
N ALA A 275 10.48 -4.11 7.69
CA ALA A 275 9.55 -4.08 6.56
C ALA A 275 9.53 -2.73 5.82
N GLN A 276 9.84 -1.64 6.52
CA GLN A 276 9.82 -0.29 5.94
C GLN A 276 11.21 0.17 5.48
N LEU A 277 12.24 -0.08 6.29
CA LEU A 277 13.55 0.57 6.13
C LEU A 277 14.68 -0.41 5.84
N PHE A 278 14.40 -1.66 5.45
CA PHE A 278 15.41 -2.72 5.29
C PHE A 278 16.71 -2.25 4.62
N GLU A 279 16.61 -1.75 3.38
CA GLU A 279 17.76 -1.29 2.59
C GLU A 279 18.42 -0.03 3.14
N LEU A 280 17.76 0.69 4.04
CA LEU A 280 18.23 1.97 4.59
C LEU A 280 19.02 1.78 5.88
N ILE A 281 18.71 0.74 6.66
CA ILE A 281 19.24 0.52 8.02
C ILE A 281 20.76 0.39 8.05
N SER A 282 21.35 -0.48 7.23
CA SER A 282 22.80 -0.73 7.23
C SER A 282 23.28 -1.29 5.90
N LYS A 283 24.61 -1.35 5.74
CA LYS A 283 25.24 -1.83 4.52
C LYS A 283 24.88 -3.29 4.25
N GLU A 284 24.89 -4.09 5.30
CA GLU A 284 24.63 -5.53 5.24
C GLU A 284 23.25 -5.81 4.63
N TYR A 285 22.22 -5.06 5.03
CA TYR A 285 20.87 -5.21 4.48
C TYR A 285 20.73 -4.64 3.06
N ALA A 286 21.45 -3.57 2.73
CA ALA A 286 21.50 -3.06 1.35
C ALA A 286 22.30 -3.96 0.40
N ASP A 287 23.21 -4.80 0.90
CA ASP A 287 23.96 -5.72 0.05
C ASP A 287 23.13 -6.98 -0.29
N VAL A 288 22.07 -7.29 0.48
CA VAL A 288 21.12 -8.36 0.14
C VAL A 288 20.49 -8.06 -1.21
N PHE A 289 20.53 -9.02 -2.13
CA PHE A 289 20.05 -8.81 -3.50
C PHE A 289 18.58 -8.39 -3.52
N PHE A 290 18.29 -7.21 -4.07
CA PHE A 290 16.96 -6.59 -4.09
C PHE A 290 16.32 -6.44 -2.69
N HIS A 291 17.13 -6.41 -1.62
CA HIS A 291 16.75 -5.88 -0.31
C HIS A 291 15.48 -6.49 0.31
N CYS A 292 15.27 -7.81 0.17
CA CYS A 292 14.08 -8.50 0.66
C CYS A 292 12.73 -8.02 0.09
N ASP A 293 12.74 -7.34 -1.06
CA ASP A 293 11.57 -6.63 -1.57
C ASP A 293 10.31 -7.50 -1.72
N GLN A 294 10.39 -8.69 -2.33
CA GLN A 294 9.21 -9.54 -2.48
C GLN A 294 8.79 -10.18 -1.17
N ILE A 295 9.73 -10.59 -0.32
CA ILE A 295 9.34 -11.13 0.98
C ILE A 295 8.61 -10.08 1.81
N ILE A 296 9.13 -8.85 1.84
CA ILE A 296 8.49 -7.71 2.51
C ILE A 296 7.11 -7.41 1.94
N ARG A 297 6.91 -7.49 0.62
CA ARG A 297 5.58 -7.28 0.00
C ARG A 297 4.55 -8.34 0.41
N GLY A 298 4.97 -9.53 0.81
CA GLY A 298 4.10 -10.58 1.36
C GLY A 298 3.86 -10.44 2.88
N LEU A 299 4.65 -9.62 3.58
CA LEU A 299 4.46 -9.31 5.00
C LEU A 299 3.37 -8.24 5.14
N TYR A 300 2.10 -8.64 5.07
CA TYR A 300 0.99 -7.68 5.13
C TYR A 300 0.84 -7.00 6.50
N GLU A 301 1.08 -7.76 7.59
CA GLU A 301 0.78 -7.32 8.95
C GLU A 301 1.41 -5.96 9.34
N PRO A 302 2.71 -5.72 9.12
CA PRO A 302 3.32 -4.45 9.51
C PRO A 302 2.71 -3.22 8.84
N PHE A 303 2.20 -3.36 7.61
CA PHE A 303 1.57 -2.28 6.87
C PHE A 303 0.08 -2.16 7.22
N VAL A 304 -0.63 -3.29 7.31
CA VAL A 304 -2.03 -3.34 7.72
C VAL A 304 -2.23 -2.77 9.11
N ARG A 305 -1.27 -2.95 10.02
CA ARG A 305 -1.30 -2.35 11.35
C ARG A 305 -1.54 -0.85 11.32
N ASP A 306 -0.87 -0.12 10.43
CA ASP A 306 -1.05 1.32 10.30
C ASP A 306 -2.42 1.67 9.68
N TRP A 307 -2.87 0.91 8.68
CA TRP A 307 -4.23 1.04 8.11
C TRP A 307 -5.32 0.82 9.16
N HIS A 308 -5.18 -0.23 9.97
CA HIS A 308 -6.12 -0.59 11.03
C HIS A 308 -6.09 0.45 12.15
N ALA A 309 -4.92 0.95 12.54
CA ALA A 309 -4.82 2.02 13.54
C ALA A 309 -5.49 3.33 13.07
N ALA A 310 -5.38 3.66 11.77
CA ALA A 310 -6.00 4.85 11.20
C ALA A 310 -7.53 4.75 11.06
N PHE A 311 -8.04 3.59 10.63
CA PHE A 311 -9.43 3.46 10.17
C PHE A 311 -10.28 2.47 10.96
N GLY A 312 -9.67 1.48 11.62
CA GLY A 312 -10.36 0.36 12.25
C GLY A 312 -11.25 -0.43 11.28
N ALA A 313 -12.01 -1.38 11.82
CA ALA A 313 -12.89 -2.24 11.04
C ALA A 313 -14.06 -1.50 10.35
N GLY A 314 -14.42 -0.29 10.80
CA GLY A 314 -15.52 0.49 10.21
C GLY A 314 -15.21 1.10 8.84
N ALA A 315 -13.92 1.26 8.49
CA ALA A 315 -13.48 1.88 7.24
C ALA A 315 -12.38 1.09 6.51
N LEU A 316 -11.91 -0.04 7.07
CA LEU A 316 -11.00 -0.98 6.42
C LEU A 316 -11.61 -2.38 6.35
N LEU A 317 -11.70 -2.94 5.15
CA LEU A 317 -12.05 -4.32 4.87
C LEU A 317 -10.87 -5.06 4.25
N LEU A 318 -10.42 -6.12 4.89
CA LEU A 318 -9.49 -7.09 4.33
C LEU A 318 -10.22 -8.40 4.08
N ILE A 319 -9.95 -9.01 2.95
CA ILE A 319 -10.57 -10.28 2.57
C ILE A 319 -9.59 -11.10 1.74
N SER A 320 -9.61 -12.43 1.87
CA SER A 320 -8.74 -13.28 1.06
C SER A 320 -9.25 -13.38 -0.38
N VAL A 321 -8.33 -13.45 -1.34
CA VAL A 321 -8.64 -13.70 -2.76
C VAL A 321 -9.38 -15.02 -2.91
N GLU A 322 -8.95 -16.04 -2.17
CA GLU A 322 -9.54 -17.36 -2.08
C GLU A 322 -11.04 -17.26 -1.77
N SER A 323 -11.42 -16.44 -0.78
CA SER A 323 -12.84 -16.26 -0.42
C SER A 323 -13.63 -15.54 -1.51
N LEU A 324 -13.04 -14.54 -2.18
CA LEU A 324 -13.71 -13.79 -3.25
C LEU A 324 -13.88 -14.59 -4.55
N VAL A 325 -13.02 -15.57 -4.77
CA VAL A 325 -13.04 -16.42 -5.97
C VAL A 325 -13.85 -17.70 -5.73
N ASP A 326 -13.55 -18.44 -4.65
CA ASP A 326 -14.12 -19.77 -4.41
C ASP A 326 -15.44 -19.73 -3.61
N ALA A 327 -15.66 -18.67 -2.82
CA ALA A 327 -16.91 -18.42 -2.08
C ALA A 327 -17.52 -17.07 -2.50
N ALA A 328 -17.59 -16.85 -3.82
CA ALA A 328 -17.80 -15.54 -4.41
C ALA A 328 -19.10 -14.84 -3.94
N GLU A 329 -20.23 -15.55 -3.85
CA GLU A 329 -21.52 -14.92 -3.49
C GLU A 329 -21.50 -14.31 -2.07
N SER A 330 -21.13 -15.09 -1.06
CA SER A 330 -21.09 -14.64 0.34
C SER A 330 -20.02 -13.57 0.56
N SER A 331 -18.85 -13.73 -0.04
CA SER A 331 -17.76 -12.76 0.06
C SER A 331 -18.08 -11.44 -0.64
N ARG A 332 -18.70 -11.47 -1.83
CA ARG A 332 -19.16 -10.26 -2.53
C ARG A 332 -20.25 -9.54 -1.73
N LYS A 333 -21.16 -10.28 -1.09
CA LYS A 333 -22.16 -9.71 -0.19
C LYS A 333 -21.51 -8.89 0.93
N ILE A 334 -20.47 -9.44 1.58
CA ILE A 334 -19.71 -8.73 2.62
C ILE A 334 -19.11 -7.43 2.08
N VAL A 335 -18.52 -7.46 0.88
CA VAL A 335 -17.95 -6.26 0.25
C VAL A 335 -19.02 -5.22 -0.04
N LEU A 336 -20.17 -5.61 -0.60
CA LEU A 336 -21.26 -4.67 -0.90
C LEU A 336 -21.87 -4.07 0.38
N ASP A 337 -22.08 -4.88 1.42
CA ASP A 337 -22.57 -4.41 2.72
C ASP A 337 -21.59 -3.40 3.35
N PHE A 338 -20.28 -3.67 3.29
CA PHE A 338 -19.25 -2.74 3.77
C PHE A 338 -19.29 -1.39 3.05
N LEU A 339 -19.62 -1.38 1.76
CA LEU A 339 -19.83 -0.17 0.96
C LEU A 339 -21.20 0.50 1.20
N GLY A 340 -22.08 -0.13 1.99
CA GLY A 340 -23.46 0.30 2.21
C GLY A 340 -24.32 0.14 0.96
N LEU A 341 -23.99 -0.79 0.07
CA LEU A 341 -24.69 -1.05 -1.19
C LEU A 341 -25.66 -2.23 -1.03
N PRO A 342 -26.74 -2.29 -1.85
CA PRO A 342 -27.69 -3.39 -1.77
C PRO A 342 -27.01 -4.73 -2.06
N SER A 343 -27.00 -5.59 -1.05
CA SER A 343 -26.46 -6.94 -1.15
C SER A 343 -27.13 -7.83 -2.19
N SER A 344 -28.39 -7.56 -2.53
CA SER A 344 -29.12 -8.26 -3.59
C SER A 344 -28.46 -8.08 -4.96
N ALA A 345 -27.61 -7.06 -5.15
CA ALA A 345 -26.85 -6.90 -6.37
C ALA A 345 -25.82 -8.03 -6.56
N ALA A 346 -25.31 -8.66 -5.48
CA ALA A 346 -24.29 -9.71 -5.57
C ALA A 346 -24.75 -10.93 -6.39
N THR A 347 -26.02 -11.31 -6.28
CA THR A 347 -26.61 -12.48 -6.97
C THR A 347 -26.70 -12.30 -8.48
N VAL A 348 -26.69 -11.05 -8.96
CA VAL A 348 -26.80 -10.71 -10.39
C VAL A 348 -25.43 -10.55 -11.04
N LEU A 349 -24.34 -10.52 -10.25
CA LEU A 349 -22.99 -10.33 -10.76
C LEU A 349 -22.45 -11.61 -11.39
N THR A 350 -21.79 -11.48 -12.54
CA THR A 350 -21.17 -12.62 -13.22
C THR A 350 -20.13 -13.26 -12.30
N PRO A 351 -20.23 -14.56 -12.00
CA PRO A 351 -19.25 -15.26 -11.18
C PRO A 351 -17.91 -15.35 -11.91
N HIS A 352 -16.83 -15.45 -11.14
CA HIS A 352 -15.55 -15.85 -11.71
C HIS A 352 -15.63 -17.35 -12.04
N THR A 353 -15.19 -17.77 -13.22
CA THR A 353 -15.37 -19.16 -13.68
C THR A 353 -14.24 -20.10 -13.27
N LYS A 354 -13.11 -19.56 -12.82
CA LYS A 354 -11.95 -20.32 -12.34
C LYS A 354 -11.86 -20.21 -10.82
N SER A 355 -11.48 -21.31 -10.19
CA SER A 355 -11.08 -21.35 -8.78
C SER A 355 -9.78 -20.59 -8.53
N TYR A 356 -9.49 -20.31 -7.27
CA TYR A 356 -8.22 -19.73 -6.85
C TYR A 356 -7.01 -20.54 -7.34
N MET A 357 -7.05 -21.86 -7.17
CA MET A 357 -5.97 -22.75 -7.60
C MET A 357 -5.72 -22.66 -9.10
N GLN A 358 -6.78 -22.67 -9.91
CA GLN A 358 -6.67 -22.50 -11.36
C GLN A 358 -6.10 -21.13 -11.77
N LEU A 359 -6.48 -20.06 -11.06
CA LEU A 359 -5.91 -18.73 -11.28
C LEU A 359 -4.41 -18.68 -10.94
N HIS A 360 -4.00 -19.36 -9.87
CA HIS A 360 -2.60 -19.46 -9.50
C HIS A 360 -1.80 -20.26 -10.52
N GLU A 361 -2.30 -21.43 -10.94
CA GLU A 361 -1.69 -22.27 -11.99
C GLU A 361 -1.58 -21.52 -13.33
N ASP A 362 -2.59 -20.75 -13.70
CA ASP A 362 -2.55 -19.90 -14.89
C ASP A 362 -1.44 -18.85 -14.81
N SER A 363 -1.25 -18.25 -13.64
CA SER A 363 -0.19 -17.28 -13.40
C SER A 363 1.19 -17.94 -13.52
N LEU A 364 1.37 -19.13 -12.94
CA LEU A 364 2.60 -19.93 -13.06
C LEU A 364 2.90 -20.29 -14.51
N ARG A 365 1.90 -20.80 -15.23
CA ARG A 365 2.03 -21.17 -16.65
C ARG A 365 2.39 -19.97 -17.51
N LYS A 366 1.75 -18.82 -17.29
CA LYS A 366 2.07 -17.58 -18.01
C LYS A 366 3.51 -17.11 -17.77
N ALA A 367 4.02 -17.33 -16.56
CA ALA A 367 5.40 -17.00 -16.19
C ALA A 367 6.42 -18.08 -16.60
N ASN A 368 6.00 -19.17 -17.26
CA ASN A 368 6.81 -20.36 -17.55
C ASN A 368 7.51 -20.91 -16.29
N ALA A 369 6.80 -20.91 -15.17
CA ALA A 369 7.32 -21.32 -13.87
C ALA A 369 7.48 -22.84 -13.76
N GLU A 370 8.56 -23.27 -13.11
CA GLU A 370 8.66 -24.61 -12.53
C GLU A 370 7.91 -24.65 -11.19
N SER A 371 7.41 -25.83 -10.82
CA SER A 371 6.76 -26.04 -9.53
C SER A 371 7.74 -25.78 -8.37
N MET A 372 7.34 -24.96 -7.41
CA MET A 372 8.11 -24.75 -6.18
C MET A 372 8.39 -26.08 -5.45
N LEU A 373 9.63 -26.25 -4.97
CA LEU A 373 10.00 -27.39 -4.14
C LEU A 373 9.17 -27.41 -2.84
N PRO A 374 8.75 -28.59 -2.33
CA PRO A 374 8.04 -28.69 -1.06
C PRO A 374 8.81 -28.07 0.12
N SER A 375 10.14 -28.19 0.14
CA SER A 375 11.00 -27.57 1.15
C SER A 375 10.98 -26.04 1.08
N THR A 376 10.91 -25.47 -0.11
CA THR A 376 10.78 -24.02 -0.31
C THR A 376 9.44 -23.51 0.20
N ARG A 377 8.34 -24.22 -0.10
CA ARG A 377 7.01 -23.89 0.41
C ARG A 377 6.98 -23.93 1.93
N ALA A 378 7.48 -25.00 2.53
CA ALA A 378 7.54 -25.15 3.98
C ALA A 378 8.36 -24.04 4.65
N LEU A 379 9.48 -23.64 4.05
CA LEU A 379 10.30 -22.52 4.54
C LEU A 379 9.53 -21.18 4.48
N ALA A 380 8.90 -20.88 3.35
CA ALA A 380 8.13 -19.65 3.19
C ALA A 380 6.90 -19.61 4.10
N GLU A 381 6.16 -20.72 4.23
CA GLU A 381 5.04 -20.85 5.18
C GLU A 381 5.51 -20.62 6.62
N LYS A 382 6.62 -21.26 7.03
CA LYS A 382 7.20 -21.05 8.37
C LYS A 382 7.51 -19.58 8.63
N PHE A 383 8.12 -18.90 7.65
CA PHE A 383 8.46 -17.49 7.74
C PHE A 383 7.21 -16.60 7.88
N TYR A 384 6.20 -16.77 7.02
CA TYR A 384 5.01 -15.90 7.03
C TYR A 384 4.04 -16.20 8.18
N ARG A 385 3.99 -17.44 8.68
CA ARG A 385 3.02 -17.89 9.69
C ARG A 385 2.87 -16.97 10.91
N PRO A 386 3.93 -16.56 11.63
CA PRO A 386 3.76 -15.64 12.76
C PRO A 386 3.11 -14.31 12.37
N HIS A 387 3.40 -13.79 11.17
CA HIS A 387 2.83 -12.55 10.65
C HIS A 387 1.38 -12.71 10.22
N ASN A 388 1.02 -13.83 9.58
CA ASN A 388 -0.35 -14.14 9.18
C ASN A 388 -1.27 -14.32 10.39
N LEU A 389 -0.79 -15.00 11.44
CA LEU A 389 -1.53 -15.12 12.70
C LEU A 389 -1.74 -13.76 13.38
N ALA A 390 -0.70 -12.92 13.40
CA ALA A 390 -0.81 -11.56 13.94
C ALA A 390 -1.77 -10.69 13.12
N LEU A 391 -1.78 -10.80 11.78
CA LEU A 391 -2.72 -10.15 10.89
C LEU A 391 -4.17 -10.57 11.17
N ALA A 392 -4.43 -11.89 11.15
CA ALA A 392 -5.77 -12.42 11.36
C ALA A 392 -6.33 -12.00 12.73
N LYS A 393 -5.49 -12.04 13.77
CA LYS A 393 -5.84 -11.54 15.10
C LYS A 393 -6.12 -10.03 15.11
N LEU A 394 -5.31 -9.24 14.42
CA LEU A 394 -5.45 -7.78 14.37
C LEU A 394 -6.79 -7.37 13.75
N VAL A 395 -7.19 -8.01 12.65
CA VAL A 395 -8.39 -7.61 11.89
C VAL A 395 -9.63 -8.46 12.18
N GLY A 396 -9.48 -9.58 12.90
CA GLY A 396 -10.59 -10.47 13.22
C GLY A 396 -11.20 -11.18 12.02
N VAL A 397 -10.45 -11.32 10.91
CA VAL A 397 -10.91 -11.93 9.67
C VAL A 397 -10.36 -13.36 9.56
N PRO A 398 -11.22 -14.39 9.64
CA PRO A 398 -10.80 -15.78 9.40
C PRO A 398 -10.26 -15.98 7.99
N GLY A 399 -9.35 -16.95 7.81
CA GLY A 399 -8.80 -17.29 6.50
C GLY A 399 -7.57 -16.48 6.07
N LEU A 400 -7.23 -15.39 6.77
CA LEU A 400 -5.95 -14.67 6.60
C LEU A 400 -4.78 -15.30 7.38
N GLU A 401 -5.02 -16.42 8.05
CA GLU A 401 -3.98 -17.21 8.70
C GLU A 401 -3.23 -18.08 7.70
N TRP A 402 -3.89 -18.41 6.57
CA TRP A 402 -3.47 -19.42 5.59
C TRP A 402 -2.84 -20.64 6.28
N PRO A 403 -3.63 -21.41 7.06
CA PRO A 403 -3.11 -22.57 7.75
C PRO A 403 -2.47 -23.51 6.72
N ASN A 404 -1.29 -24.06 7.07
CA ASN A 404 -0.42 -24.82 6.17
C ASN A 404 -1.19 -25.61 5.12
N SER A 405 -0.72 -25.53 3.88
CA SER A 405 -1.23 -26.30 2.75
C SER A 405 -1.03 -27.80 2.98
N THR A 406 -1.90 -28.41 3.79
CA THR A 406 -2.05 -29.86 3.92
C THR A 406 -3.49 -30.27 4.19
N VAL A 407 -4.48 -29.48 3.74
CA VAL A 407 -5.88 -29.94 3.66
C VAL A 407 -6.60 -29.34 2.44
N ILE A 408 -6.10 -29.59 1.22
CA ILE A 408 -6.96 -29.58 0.00
C ILE A 408 -7.19 -31.02 -0.52
N ALA A 409 -6.66 -32.05 0.16
CA ALA A 409 -6.96 -33.46 -0.15
C ALA A 409 -8.07 -34.10 0.75
N GLY A 410 -8.61 -33.36 1.73
CA GLY A 410 -9.51 -33.95 2.76
C GLY A 410 -10.99 -33.55 2.71
N LEU A 411 -11.39 -32.62 1.85
CA LEU A 411 -12.78 -32.13 1.77
C LEU A 411 -13.34 -32.23 0.34
N ILE A 412 -12.97 -33.28 -0.38
CA ILE A 412 -13.87 -33.86 -1.38
C ILE A 412 -14.94 -34.61 -0.57
N ARG A 413 -16.14 -34.01 -0.52
CA ARG A 413 -17.31 -34.64 0.08
C ARG A 413 -17.64 -35.95 -0.66
N LYS A 414 -18.10 -36.91 0.14
CA LYS A 414 -19.03 -37.97 -0.26
C LYS A 414 -20.21 -37.42 -1.06
#